data_AF-A0A2N5A374-F1
#
_entry.id   AF-A0A2N5A374-F1
#
_cell.length_a   1.000
_cell.length_b   1.000
_cell.length_c   1.000
_cell.angle_alpha   90.00
_cell.angle_beta   90.00
_cell.angle_gamma   90.00
#
_symmetry.space_group_name_H-M   'P 1'
#
loop_
_entity.id
_entity.type
_entity.pdbx_description
1 polymer ?
#
loop_
_entity_poly.entity_id
_entity_poly.type
_entity_poly.pdbx_seq_one_letter_code
_entity_poly.pdbx_strand_id
1 'polypeptide(L)'
;MLLRCLLPLALLPLAAVASAACTLTDPTLTLQSYRVDAQNERIAMYWQDRHGKAWGSLRSLLAGIDGDGRVQMAMNGGIYDKAYAPLGLYIEDGKRLTPVNRS
;
A
#
# COMPACT_ATOMS: atom_id res chain seq x y z
N MET A 1 -59.72 -16.57 22.18
CA MET A 1 -58.74 -16.23 21.13
C MET A 1 -57.54 -15.60 21.82
N LEU A 2 -56.54 -16.40 22.21
CA LEU A 2 -55.34 -15.91 22.90
C LEU A 2 -54.34 -15.38 21.87
N LEU A 3 -54.14 -14.06 21.90
CA LEU A 3 -53.18 -13.33 21.09
C LEU A 3 -51.77 -13.62 21.60
N ARG A 4 -51.04 -14.53 20.95
CA ARG A 4 -49.62 -14.80 21.21
C ARG A 4 -48.78 -13.77 20.45
N CYS A 5 -48.35 -12.73 21.17
CA CYS A 5 -47.35 -11.78 20.70
C CYS A 5 -45.97 -12.47 20.68
N LEU A 6 -45.59 -13.02 19.52
CA LEU A 6 -44.23 -13.52 19.29
C LEU A 6 -43.35 -12.33 18.89
N LEU A 7 -42.61 -11.75 19.85
CA LEU A 7 -41.54 -10.80 19.55
C LEU A 7 -40.38 -11.55 18.87
N PRO A 8 -39.93 -11.15 17.66
CA PRO A 8 -38.70 -11.68 17.11
C PRO A 8 -37.53 -11.05 17.87
N LEU A 9 -36.79 -11.87 18.60
CA LEU A 9 -35.55 -11.48 19.26
C LEU A 9 -34.51 -11.18 18.17
N ALA A 10 -34.36 -9.92 17.80
CA ALA A 10 -33.38 -9.47 16.82
C ALA A 10 -31.97 -9.65 17.40
N LEU A 11 -31.30 -10.73 16.99
CA LEU A 11 -29.86 -10.93 17.21
C LEU A 11 -29.09 -9.92 16.35
N LEU A 12 -28.81 -8.75 16.92
CA LEU A 12 -27.86 -7.80 16.34
C LEU A 12 -26.45 -8.39 16.50
N PRO A 13 -25.73 -8.68 15.39
CA PRO A 13 -24.35 -9.11 15.47
C PRO A 13 -23.51 -7.92 15.97
N LEU A 14 -22.99 -8.06 17.19
CA LEU A 14 -22.03 -7.11 17.76
C LEU A 14 -20.71 -7.32 17.01
N ALA A 15 -20.51 -6.60 15.91
CA ALA A 15 -19.22 -6.55 15.25
C ALA A 15 -18.23 -5.88 16.21
N ALA A 16 -17.41 -6.68 16.89
CA ALA A 16 -16.32 -6.19 17.71
C ALA A 16 -15.29 -5.52 16.79
N VAL A 17 -15.34 -4.20 16.71
CA VAL A 17 -14.33 -3.40 16.01
C VAL A 17 -13.07 -3.42 16.89
N ALA A 18 -12.22 -4.41 16.68
CA ALA A 18 -10.91 -4.45 17.32
C ALA A 18 -10.04 -3.35 16.70
N SER A 19 -10.10 -2.13 17.26
CA SER A 19 -9.15 -1.08 16.95
C SER A 19 -7.85 -1.38 17.71
N ALA A 20 -6.93 -2.07 17.05
CA ALA A 20 -5.56 -2.16 17.53
C ALA A 20 -4.88 -0.80 17.30
N ALA A 21 -5.01 0.11 18.26
CA ALA A 21 -4.23 1.33 18.26
C ALA A 21 -2.75 0.96 18.53
N CYS A 22 -1.95 0.93 17.46
CA CYS A 22 -0.50 0.77 17.58
C CYS A 22 0.09 2.11 18.03
N THR A 23 0.32 2.28 19.32
CA THR A 23 1.00 3.46 19.85
C THR A 23 2.50 3.32 19.68
N LEU A 24 3.13 4.33 19.09
CA LEU A 24 4.59 4.44 19.05
C LEU A 24 5.13 4.56 20.49
N THR A 25 6.12 3.74 20.82
CA THR A 25 6.75 3.73 22.16
C THR A 25 7.77 4.86 22.34
N ASP A 26 8.31 5.37 21.24
CA ASP A 26 9.24 6.50 21.24
C ASP A 26 8.49 7.77 20.79
N PRO A 27 8.28 8.75 21.68
CA PRO A 27 7.58 10.00 21.35
C PRO A 27 8.40 10.93 20.43
N THR A 28 9.69 10.66 20.23
CA THR A 28 10.55 11.45 19.33
C THR A 28 10.51 10.98 17.89
N LEU A 29 9.95 9.79 17.63
CA LEU A 29 9.87 9.22 16.29
C LEU A 29 8.88 10.02 15.43
N THR A 30 9.38 10.60 14.34
CA THR A 30 8.52 11.17 13.30
C THR A 30 8.14 10.07 12.32
N LEU A 31 6.84 9.73 12.27
CA LEU A 31 6.31 8.73 11.35
C LEU A 31 5.44 9.41 10.29
N GLN A 32 5.73 9.13 9.01
CA GLN A 32 4.82 9.42 7.91
C GLN A 32 4.16 8.11 7.49
N SER A 33 2.85 8.05 7.60
CA SER A 33 2.07 6.86 7.25
C SER A 33 0.87 7.24 6.39
N TYR A 34 0.51 6.34 5.48
CA TYR A 34 -0.65 6.48 4.63
C TYR A 34 -1.36 5.13 4.56
N ARG A 35 -2.68 5.13 4.79
CA ARG A 35 -3.53 3.94 4.66
C ARG A 35 -4.32 4.08 3.38
N VAL A 36 -4.00 3.23 2.40
CA VAL A 36 -4.67 3.19 1.10
C VAL A 36 -6.07 2.60 1.25
N ASP A 37 -7.06 3.24 0.63
CA ASP A 37 -8.36 2.65 0.31
C ASP A 37 -8.26 1.84 -1.00
N ALA A 38 -8.10 0.52 -0.88
CA ALA A 38 -7.94 -0.36 -2.02
C ALA A 38 -9.15 -0.40 -2.99
N GLN A 39 -10.32 0.16 -2.62
CA GLN A 39 -11.47 0.24 -3.52
C GLN A 39 -11.40 1.45 -4.45
N ASN A 40 -10.74 2.53 -4.02
CA ASN A 40 -10.72 3.81 -4.72
C ASN A 40 -9.31 4.23 -5.18
N GLU A 41 -8.27 3.60 -4.65
CA GLU A 41 -6.88 3.95 -4.88
C GLU A 41 -6.07 2.77 -5.44
N ARG A 42 -5.01 3.12 -6.18
CA ARG A 42 -4.11 2.13 -6.80
C ARG A 42 -2.75 2.17 -6.11
N ILE A 43 -2.26 0.98 -5.73
CA ILE A 43 -0.85 0.75 -5.41
C ILE A 43 -0.13 0.37 -6.71
N ALA A 44 1.00 1.02 -6.99
CA ALA A 44 1.79 0.78 -8.20
C ALA A 44 3.28 0.71 -7.88
N MET A 45 4.00 -0.08 -8.67
CA MET A 45 5.46 -0.16 -8.66
C MET A 45 6.00 0.63 -9.84
N TYR A 46 7.16 1.27 -9.65
CA TYR A 46 7.87 2.00 -10.71
C TYR A 46 9.37 1.74 -10.61
N TRP A 47 9.98 1.17 -11.65
CA TRP A 47 11.43 0.98 -11.72
C TRP A 47 12.09 1.91 -12.73
N GLN A 48 11.70 1.84 -14.00
CA GLN A 48 12.31 2.57 -15.09
C GLN A 48 11.31 3.53 -15.74
N ASP A 49 11.81 4.60 -16.35
CA ASP A 49 11.02 5.44 -17.22
C ASP A 49 10.78 4.76 -18.59
N ARG A 50 10.01 5.43 -19.45
CA ARG A 50 9.70 4.95 -20.82
C ARG A 50 10.94 4.75 -21.71
N HIS A 51 12.10 5.27 -21.32
CA HIS A 51 13.36 5.15 -22.04
C HIS A 51 14.27 4.06 -21.45
N GLY A 52 13.80 3.30 -20.45
CA GLY A 52 14.61 2.28 -19.78
C GLY A 52 15.62 2.85 -18.79
N LYS A 53 15.47 4.12 -18.38
CA LYS A 53 16.33 4.70 -17.35
C LYS A 53 15.68 4.51 -15.99
N ALA A 54 16.42 3.93 -15.05
CA ALA A 54 15.95 3.82 -13.67
C ALA A 54 15.64 5.21 -13.07
N TRP A 55 14.54 5.31 -12.33
CA TRP A 55 14.18 6.57 -11.67
C TRP A 55 15.26 7.02 -10.67
N GLY A 56 15.81 6.08 -9.90
CA GLY A 56 16.95 6.30 -8.99
C GLY A 56 16.65 7.15 -7.74
N SER A 57 15.52 7.87 -7.68
CA SER A 57 15.08 8.60 -6.49
C SER A 57 13.56 8.82 -6.51
N LEU A 58 12.94 9.01 -5.32
CA LEU A 58 11.52 9.39 -5.23
C LEU A 58 11.24 10.76 -5.86
N ARG A 59 12.19 11.69 -5.77
CA ARG A 59 12.05 13.02 -6.37
C ARG A 59 11.94 12.98 -7.88
N SER A 60 12.81 12.21 -8.55
CA SER A 60 12.76 12.05 -10.01
C SER A 60 11.52 11.28 -10.44
N LEU A 61 11.10 10.26 -9.67
CA LEU A 61 9.84 9.55 -9.91
C LEU A 61 8.64 10.52 -9.88
N LEU A 62 8.44 11.25 -8.78
CA LEU A 62 7.31 12.16 -8.62
C LEU A 62 7.32 13.28 -9.68
N ALA A 63 8.49 13.83 -10.01
CA ALA A 63 8.61 14.80 -11.10
C ALA A 63 8.17 14.24 -12.46
N GLY A 64 8.26 12.93 -12.67
CA GLY A 64 7.88 12.26 -13.91
C GLY A 64 6.44 11.76 -13.96
N ILE A 65 5.84 11.41 -12.81
CA ILE A 65 4.52 10.76 -12.77
C ILE A 65 3.41 11.58 -12.12
N ASP A 66 3.75 12.57 -11.30
CA ASP A 66 2.80 13.29 -10.43
C ASP A 66 2.46 14.70 -10.95
N GLY A 67 2.44 14.88 -12.27
CA GLY A 67 2.16 16.17 -12.89
C GLY A 67 0.75 16.73 -12.60
N ASP A 68 -0.17 15.86 -12.19
CA ASP A 68 -1.55 16.20 -11.80
C ASP A 68 -1.78 16.17 -10.27
N GLY A 69 -0.73 15.92 -9.48
CA GLY A 69 -0.78 15.94 -8.01
C GLY A 69 -1.66 14.86 -7.39
N ARG A 70 -1.82 13.71 -8.07
CA ARG A 70 -2.67 12.61 -7.59
C ARG A 70 -1.94 11.61 -6.68
N VAL A 71 -0.61 11.65 -6.60
CA VAL A 71 0.15 10.73 -5.75
C VAL A 71 -0.04 11.10 -4.28
N GLN A 72 -0.74 10.25 -3.54
CA GLN A 72 -1.02 10.45 -2.11
C GLN A 72 0.20 10.14 -1.22
N MET A 73 1.01 9.15 -1.62
CA MET A 73 2.19 8.69 -0.90
C MET A 73 3.15 7.99 -1.86
N ALA A 74 4.45 8.18 -1.66
CA ALA A 74 5.49 7.42 -2.35
C ALA A 74 6.61 7.04 -1.37
N MET A 75 7.14 5.84 -1.52
CA MET A 75 8.23 5.30 -0.69
C MET A 75 9.11 4.36 -1.50
N ASN A 76 10.29 4.02 -0.96
CA ASN A 76 11.15 3.02 -1.58
C ASN A 76 10.44 1.65 -1.61
N GLY A 77 10.52 0.95 -2.75
CA GLY A 77 9.79 -0.32 -2.93
C GLY A 77 10.52 -1.58 -2.44
N GLY A 78 11.85 -1.57 -2.35
CA GLY A 78 12.63 -2.77 -2.02
C GLY A 78 14.13 -2.54 -2.08
N ILE A 79 14.89 -3.63 -2.15
CA ILE A 79 16.36 -3.63 -2.21
C ILE A 79 16.82 -3.60 -3.67
N TYR A 80 17.75 -2.70 -3.96
CA TYR A 80 18.32 -2.49 -5.29
C TYR A 80 19.86 -2.55 -5.23
N ASP A 81 20.47 -2.89 -6.36
CA ASP A 81 21.93 -2.79 -6.52
C ASP A 81 22.39 -1.36 -6.84
N LYS A 82 23.70 -1.18 -7.07
CA LYS A 82 24.30 0.12 -7.40
C LYS A 82 23.89 0.66 -8.77
N ALA A 83 23.41 -0.20 -9.67
CA ALA A 83 22.86 0.18 -10.97
C ALA A 83 21.34 0.40 -10.91
N TYR A 84 20.74 0.39 -9.71
CA TYR A 84 19.31 0.48 -9.47
C TYR A 84 18.51 -0.68 -10.06
N ALA A 85 19.07 -1.87 -10.20
CA ALA A 85 18.31 -3.07 -10.55
C ALA A 85 17.74 -3.75 -9.28
N PRO A 86 16.49 -4.27 -9.31
CA PRO A 86 15.90 -4.96 -8.17
C PRO A 86 16.65 -6.26 -7.87
N LEU A 87 16.96 -6.52 -6.60
CA LEU A 87 17.69 -7.73 -6.17
C LEU A 87 16.80 -8.92 -5.80
N GLY A 88 15.47 -8.76 -5.83
CA GLY A 88 14.49 -9.80 -5.54
C GLY A 88 13.37 -9.84 -6.57
N LEU A 89 12.28 -10.55 -6.26
CA LEU A 89 11.11 -10.63 -7.12
C LEU A 89 10.54 -9.23 -7.38
N TYR A 90 10.51 -8.83 -8.65
CA TYR A 90 9.93 -7.56 -9.08
C TYR A 90 8.82 -7.80 -10.10
N ILE A 91 7.64 -7.26 -9.81
CA ILE A 91 6.46 -7.31 -10.66
C ILE A 91 5.93 -5.89 -10.84
N GLU A 92 5.75 -5.48 -12.08
CA GLU A 92 5.19 -4.17 -12.46
C GLU A 92 4.18 -4.39 -13.59
N ASP A 93 3.01 -3.76 -13.50
CA ASP A 93 1.89 -3.95 -14.42
C ASP A 93 1.57 -5.42 -14.73
N GLY A 94 1.63 -6.28 -13.71
CA GLY A 94 1.38 -7.71 -13.80
C GLY A 94 2.49 -8.52 -14.49
N LYS A 95 3.58 -7.89 -14.93
CA LYS A 95 4.72 -8.56 -15.57
C LYS A 95 5.84 -8.78 -14.56
N ARG A 96 6.33 -10.02 -14.49
CA ARG A 96 7.53 -10.34 -13.72
C ARG A 96 8.76 -9.86 -14.49
N LEU A 97 9.47 -8.88 -13.94
CA LEU A 97 10.70 -8.31 -14.54
C LEU A 97 11.97 -8.94 -13.97
N THR A 98 11.96 -9.32 -12.70
CA THR A 98 13.05 -10.07 -12.05
C THR A 98 12.50 -11.25 -11.26
N PRO A 99 13.23 -12.38 -11.18
CA PRO A 99 12.79 -13.55 -10.40
C PRO A 99 13.00 -13.34 -8.90
N VAL A 100 12.38 -14.20 -8.09
CA VAL A 100 12.69 -14.30 -6.66
C VAL A 100 14.15 -14.72 -6.48
N ASN A 101 14.85 -14.07 -5.55
CA ASN A 101 16.21 -14.47 -5.18
C ASN A 101 16.15 -15.78 -4.36
N ARG A 102 16.93 -16.79 -4.76
CA ARG A 102 16.94 -18.14 -4.16
C ARG A 102 18.33 -18.61 -3.72
N SER A 103 19.34 -17.75 -3.81
CA SER A 103 20.71 -18.06 -3.41
C SER A 103 20.95 -17.75 -1.94
#